data_AF-A0A7C6K8T8-F1
#
_entry.id   AF-A0A7C6K8T8-F1
#
_cell.length_a   1.000
_cell.length_b   1.000
_cell.length_c   1.000
_cell.angle_alpha   90.00
_cell.angle_beta   90.00
_cell.angle_gamma   90.00
#
_symmetry.space_group_name_H-M   'P 1'
#
loop_
_entity.id
_entity.type
_entity.pdbx_description
1 polymer ?
#
loop_
_entity_poly.entity_id
_entity_poly.type
_entity_poly.pdbx_seq_one_letter_code
_entity_poly.pdbx_strand_id
1 'polypeptide(L)'
;MFRSYKKGRPVLKIPRSRLEIIIEVIAVLGILAHALLLIHYWPALPDVIPTHFGISGEADGWGSKSSLVLLLAVNIGLYLMMTVLNFFPQTFNYIVEITEKNAREQYYYARLMMNFVKVEIVWIFAYIEWGTIQVALGKASGLDGTVMLSFIIAMTVTTLYFIWRSYGIG
;
A
#
# COMPACT_ATOMS: atom_id res chain seq x y z
N MET A 1 14.23 -14.42 -16.18
CA MET A 1 14.44 -15.76 -15.57
C MET A 1 13.42 -15.93 -14.44
N PHE A 2 12.20 -16.38 -14.74
CA PHE A 2 11.16 -16.58 -13.74
C PHE A 2 11.41 -17.92 -13.03
N ARG A 3 11.82 -17.86 -11.77
CA ARG A 3 12.15 -19.05 -10.98
C ARG A 3 10.84 -19.76 -10.61
N SER A 4 10.71 -20.98 -11.15
CA SER A 4 9.71 -21.99 -10.85
C SER A 4 9.31 -22.04 -9.37
N TYR A 5 8.02 -22.29 -9.11
CA TYR A 5 7.44 -22.61 -7.80
C TYR A 5 8.36 -23.61 -7.08
N LYS A 6 9.14 -23.15 -6.09
CA LYS A 6 10.14 -23.99 -5.41
C LYS A 6 9.43 -25.01 -4.53
N LYS A 7 9.17 -26.20 -5.09
CA LYS A 7 8.76 -27.43 -4.37
C LYS A 7 9.66 -27.62 -3.13
N GLY A 8 9.05 -27.82 -1.96
CA GLY A 8 9.77 -28.23 -0.73
C GLY A 8 9.86 -27.22 0.41
N ARG A 9 9.33 -25.98 0.26
CA ARG A 9 9.30 -25.02 1.37
C ARG A 9 8.34 -25.48 2.49
N PRO A 10 8.72 -25.37 3.78
CA PRO A 10 7.84 -25.73 4.90
C PRO A 10 6.56 -24.88 4.90
N VAL A 11 5.40 -25.50 5.07
CA VAL A 11 4.13 -24.76 5.23
C VAL A 11 3.81 -24.66 6.72
N LEU A 12 3.95 -23.45 7.27
CA LEU A 12 3.80 -23.20 8.70
C LEU A 12 2.52 -22.41 9.00
N LYS A 13 1.78 -22.84 10.02
CA LYS A 13 0.67 -22.06 10.59
C LYS A 13 1.22 -21.08 11.63
N ILE A 14 1.49 -19.85 11.20
CA ILE A 14 2.05 -18.79 12.05
C ILE A 14 0.92 -17.82 12.43
N PRO A 15 0.56 -17.69 13.73
CA PRO A 15 -0.44 -16.73 14.17
C PRO A 15 0.02 -15.30 13.89
N ARG A 16 -0.93 -14.39 13.65
CA ARG A 16 -0.62 -12.95 13.48
C ARG A 16 -0.06 -12.38 14.80
N SER A 17 1.04 -11.64 14.71
CA SER A 17 1.57 -10.91 15.87
C SER A 17 0.70 -9.70 16.21
N ARG A 18 0.85 -9.17 17.42
CA ARG A 18 0.18 -7.92 17.83
C ARG A 18 0.52 -6.76 16.90
N LEU A 19 1.77 -6.68 16.44
CA LEU A 19 2.21 -5.65 15.51
C LEU A 19 1.52 -5.79 14.15
N GLU A 20 1.41 -7.01 13.61
CA GLU A 20 0.66 -7.25 12.36
C GLU A 20 -0.81 -6.84 12.51
N ILE A 21 -1.43 -7.10 13.66
CA ILE A 21 -2.82 -6.70 13.93
C ILE A 21 -2.96 -5.18 13.99
N ILE A 22 -2.05 -4.48 14.68
CA ILE A 22 -2.07 -3.00 14.76
C ILE A 22 -1.93 -2.39 13.36
N ILE A 23 -0.98 -2.88 12.56
CA ILE A 23 -0.76 -2.40 11.18
C ILE A 23 -1.99 -2.69 10.31
N GLU A 24 -2.63 -3.85 10.47
CA GLU A 24 -3.88 -4.17 9.78
C GLU A 24 -5.00 -3.19 10.14
N VAL A 25 -5.16 -2.84 11.42
CA VAL A 25 -6.15 -1.84 11.85
C VAL A 25 -5.86 -0.48 11.22
N ILE A 26 -4.60 -0.06 11.18
CA ILE A 26 -4.19 1.21 10.53
C ILE A 26 -4.53 1.20 9.03
N ALA A 27 -4.36 0.06 8.34
CA ALA A 27 -4.76 -0.07 6.94
C ALA A 27 -6.29 0.04 6.78
N VAL A 28 -7.06 -0.65 7.62
CA VAL A 28 -8.54 -0.57 7.59
C VAL A 28 -9.02 0.85 7.84
N LEU A 29 -8.43 1.55 8.82
CA LEU A 29 -8.74 2.96 9.08
C LEU A 29 -8.42 3.86 7.88
N GLY A 30 -7.34 3.60 7.14
CA GLY A 30 -7.02 4.33 5.92
C GLY A 30 -8.03 4.10 4.80
N ILE A 31 -8.51 2.86 4.60
CA ILE A 31 -9.59 2.55 3.65
C ILE A 31 -10.89 3.27 4.05
N LEU A 32 -11.23 3.24 5.34
CA LEU A 32 -12.41 3.95 5.86
C LEU A 32 -12.29 5.45 5.66
N ALA A 33 -11.12 6.04 5.94
CA ALA A 33 -10.87 7.47 5.71
C ALA A 33 -11.03 7.84 4.22
N HIS A 34 -10.47 7.05 3.31
CA HIS A 34 -10.64 7.23 1.85
C HIS A 34 -12.14 7.19 1.48
N ALA A 35 -12.87 6.16 1.87
CA ALA A 35 -14.29 6.06 1.57
C ALA A 35 -15.11 7.24 2.15
N LEU A 36 -14.81 7.67 3.38
CA LEU A 36 -15.50 8.77 4.03
C LEU A 36 -15.21 10.12 3.37
N LEU A 37 -13.98 10.36 2.93
CA LEU A 37 -13.62 11.56 2.16
C LEU A 37 -14.43 11.64 0.88
N LEU A 38 -14.46 10.55 0.10
CA LEU A 38 -15.23 10.49 -1.13
C LEU A 38 -16.72 10.79 -0.88
N ILE A 39 -17.35 10.08 0.07
CA ILE A 39 -18.78 10.25 0.39
C ILE A 39 -19.07 11.68 0.85
N HIS A 40 -18.24 12.23 1.72
CA HIS A 40 -18.45 13.57 2.29
C HIS A 40 -18.35 14.67 1.23
N TYR A 41 -17.35 14.61 0.35
CA TYR A 41 -17.11 15.67 -0.64
C TYR A 41 -17.85 15.48 -1.96
N TRP A 42 -18.40 14.29 -2.23
CA TRP A 42 -19.09 13.97 -3.49
C TRP A 42 -20.08 15.05 -3.98
N PRO A 43 -20.96 15.62 -3.13
CA PRO A 43 -21.94 16.62 -3.58
C PRO A 43 -21.32 17.96 -3.97
N ALA A 44 -20.15 18.28 -3.41
CA ALA A 44 -19.45 19.55 -3.63
C ALA A 44 -18.49 19.50 -4.82
N LEU A 45 -18.15 18.29 -5.30
CA LEU A 45 -17.20 18.14 -6.39
C LEU A 45 -17.80 18.53 -7.75
N PRO A 46 -17.09 19.36 -8.55
CA PRO A 46 -17.46 19.59 -9.94
C PRO A 46 -17.37 18.29 -10.74
N ASP A 47 -18.09 18.22 -11.86
CA ASP A 47 -18.10 17.01 -12.70
C ASP A 47 -16.74 16.73 -13.36
N VAL A 48 -15.92 17.77 -13.54
CA VAL A 48 -14.54 17.69 -14.05
C VAL A 48 -13.57 18.03 -12.93
N ILE A 49 -12.63 17.13 -12.65
CA ILE A 49 -11.60 17.24 -11.61
C ILE A 49 -10.23 16.86 -12.18
N PRO A 50 -9.12 17.14 -11.48
CA PRO A 50 -7.83 16.56 -11.82
C PRO A 50 -7.87 15.04 -11.75
N THR A 51 -7.24 14.38 -12.73
CA THR A 51 -7.10 12.92 -12.77
C THR A 51 -5.65 12.47 -12.91
N HIS A 52 -4.75 13.40 -13.26
CA HIS A 52 -3.33 13.15 -13.33
C HIS A 52 -2.57 14.39 -12.84
N PHE A 53 -1.43 14.16 -12.21
CA PHE A 53 -0.55 15.18 -11.69
C PHE A 53 0.86 14.94 -12.21
N GLY A 54 1.51 16.01 -12.67
CA GLY A 54 2.90 15.98 -13.11
C GLY A 54 3.88 15.86 -11.93
N ILE A 55 5.17 15.81 -12.23
CA ILE A 55 6.24 15.70 -11.22
C ILE A 55 6.26 16.91 -10.26
N SER A 56 5.83 18.09 -10.72
CA SER A 56 5.69 19.28 -9.89
C SER A 56 4.54 19.19 -8.87
N GLY A 57 3.68 18.16 -8.97
CA GLY A 57 2.44 18.05 -8.21
C GLY A 57 1.27 18.83 -8.82
N GLU A 58 1.47 19.58 -9.91
CA GLU A 58 0.41 20.29 -10.62
C GLU A 58 -0.42 19.36 -11.49
N ALA A 59 -1.71 19.67 -11.64
CA ALA A 59 -2.61 18.89 -12.48
C ALA A 59 -2.31 19.11 -13.98
N ASP A 60 -1.96 18.04 -14.69
CA ASP A 60 -1.72 18.04 -16.14
C ASP A 60 -2.74 17.16 -16.90
N GLY A 61 -3.67 16.52 -16.19
CA GLY A 61 -4.80 15.77 -16.76
C GLY A 61 -6.09 15.98 -15.96
N TRP A 62 -7.21 16.07 -16.67
CA TRP A 62 -8.53 16.36 -16.11
C TRP A 62 -9.58 15.40 -16.68
N GLY A 63 -10.60 15.07 -15.89
CA GLY A 63 -11.62 14.11 -16.28
C GLY A 63 -12.77 14.02 -15.29
N SER A 64 -13.63 13.01 -15.45
CA SER A 64 -14.83 12.86 -14.62
C SER A 64 -14.50 12.62 -13.14
N LYS A 65 -15.28 13.22 -12.23
CA LYS A 65 -15.20 12.92 -10.78
C LYS A 65 -15.45 11.45 -10.42
N SER A 66 -16.06 10.67 -11.32
CA SER A 66 -16.19 9.22 -11.14
C SER A 66 -14.84 8.50 -11.10
N SER A 67 -13.76 9.13 -11.56
CA SER A 67 -12.40 8.60 -11.42
C SER A 67 -11.99 8.37 -9.96
N LEU A 68 -12.53 9.13 -8.99
CA LEU A 68 -12.28 8.90 -7.56
C LEU A 68 -12.90 7.58 -7.06
N VAL A 69 -14.04 7.17 -7.63
CA VAL A 69 -14.64 5.85 -7.32
C VAL A 69 -13.71 4.73 -7.79
N LEU A 70 -13.10 4.88 -8.97
CA LEU A 70 -12.10 3.94 -9.45
C LEU A 70 -10.85 3.94 -8.56
N LEU A 71 -10.39 5.11 -8.11
CA LEU A 71 -9.25 5.23 -7.20
C LEU A 71 -9.50 4.47 -5.88
N LEU A 72 -10.67 4.65 -5.26
CA LEU A 72 -11.09 3.91 -4.08
C LEU A 72 -11.18 2.40 -4.36
N ALA A 73 -11.77 2.01 -5.49
CA ALA A 73 -11.90 0.60 -5.87
C ALA A 73 -10.53 -0.08 -6.06
N VAL A 74 -9.58 0.60 -6.70
CA VAL A 74 -8.19 0.11 -6.84
C VAL A 74 -7.53 0.00 -5.47
N ASN A 75 -7.70 0.98 -4.59
CA ASN A 75 -7.14 0.94 -3.24
C ASN A 75 -7.66 -0.29 -2.45
N ILE A 76 -8.97 -0.51 -2.45
CA ILE A 76 -9.60 -1.69 -1.82
C ILE A 76 -9.09 -2.98 -2.48
N GLY A 77 -9.02 -3.03 -3.81
CA GLY A 77 -8.52 -4.18 -4.55
C GLY A 77 -7.08 -4.55 -4.16
N LEU A 78 -6.19 -3.57 -4.09
CA LEU A 78 -4.80 -3.76 -3.65
C LEU A 78 -4.72 -4.22 -2.19
N TYR A 79 -5.49 -3.58 -1.29
CA TYR A 79 -5.59 -3.98 0.11
C TYR A 79 -6.02 -5.45 0.26
N LEU A 80 -7.06 -5.88 -0.46
CA LEU A 80 -7.57 -7.25 -0.43
C LEU A 80 -6.56 -8.23 -1.03
N MET A 81 -5.98 -7.92 -2.19
CA MET A 81 -4.96 -8.73 -2.84
C MET A 81 -3.77 -8.99 -1.90
N MET A 82 -3.22 -7.95 -1.28
CA MET A 82 -2.10 -8.08 -0.35
C MET A 82 -2.48 -8.84 0.92
N THR A 83 -3.71 -8.65 1.41
CA THR A 83 -4.24 -9.41 2.55
C THR A 83 -4.36 -10.90 2.22
N VAL A 84 -4.81 -11.25 1.02
CA VAL A 84 -4.88 -12.64 0.55
C VAL A 84 -3.49 -13.25 0.43
N LEU A 85 -2.53 -12.52 -0.17
CA LEU A 85 -1.14 -12.97 -0.31
C LEU A 85 -0.49 -13.29 1.03
N ASN A 86 -0.82 -12.54 2.10
CA ASN A 86 -0.29 -12.78 3.45
C ASN A 86 -0.74 -14.11 4.09
N PHE A 87 -1.75 -14.80 3.54
CA PHE A 87 -2.07 -16.17 3.96
C PHE A 87 -1.12 -17.22 3.40
N PHE A 88 -0.32 -16.86 2.38
CA PHE A 88 0.58 -17.78 1.69
C PHE A 88 2.04 -17.28 1.66
N PRO A 89 2.66 -16.94 2.81
CA PRO A 89 4.00 -16.35 2.84
C PRO A 89 5.06 -17.24 2.16
N GLN A 90 4.88 -18.56 2.12
CA GLN A 90 5.78 -19.50 1.45
C GLN A 90 5.92 -19.25 -0.07
N THR A 91 4.95 -18.58 -0.71
CA THR A 91 4.98 -18.29 -2.15
C THR A 91 5.72 -17.00 -2.48
N PHE A 92 6.16 -16.23 -1.47
CA PHE A 92 6.87 -14.98 -1.70
C PHE A 92 8.27 -15.21 -2.29
N ASN A 93 8.80 -14.15 -2.89
CA ASN A 93 10.17 -14.12 -3.39
C ASN A 93 11.11 -13.77 -2.23
N TYR A 94 11.85 -14.77 -1.75
CA TYR A 94 12.88 -14.61 -0.72
C TYR A 94 14.26 -14.52 -1.36
N ILE A 95 15.08 -13.60 -0.85
CA ILE A 95 16.45 -13.40 -1.32
C ILE A 95 17.41 -14.48 -0.80
N VAL A 96 17.11 -15.04 0.38
CA VAL A 96 17.80 -16.20 0.95
C VAL A 96 17.03 -17.50 0.70
N GLU A 97 17.72 -18.63 0.84
CA GLU A 97 17.08 -19.93 0.83
C GLU A 97 16.24 -20.16 2.09
N ILE A 98 15.05 -20.71 1.89
CA ILE A 98 14.13 -21.03 2.99
C ILE A 98 14.36 -22.46 3.43
N THR A 99 14.78 -22.61 4.68
CA THR A 99 15.05 -23.89 5.36
C THR A 99 14.05 -24.10 6.49
N GLU A 100 13.98 -25.31 7.05
CA GLU A 100 13.12 -25.59 8.22
C GLU A 100 13.47 -24.72 9.43
N LYS A 101 14.76 -24.42 9.63
CA LYS A 101 15.26 -23.63 10.75
C LYS A 101 14.82 -22.16 10.66
N ASN A 102 14.80 -21.60 9.45
CA ASN A 102 14.61 -20.16 9.24
C ASN A 102 13.21 -19.77 8.75
N ALA A 103 12.41 -20.74 8.25
CA ALA A 103 11.12 -20.48 7.61
C ALA A 103 10.17 -19.67 8.49
N ARG A 104 10.10 -19.96 9.80
CA ARG A 104 9.20 -19.24 10.72
C ARG A 104 9.50 -17.74 10.74
N GLU A 105 10.76 -17.37 10.95
CA GLU A 105 11.16 -15.97 11.05
C GLU A 105 11.09 -15.27 9.70
N GLN A 106 11.56 -15.92 8.62
CA GLN A 106 11.48 -15.36 7.28
C GLN A 106 10.03 -15.06 6.87
N TYR A 107 9.09 -15.98 7.14
CA TYR A 107 7.68 -15.78 6.81
C TYR A 107 7.03 -14.69 7.65
N TYR A 108 7.42 -14.59 8.92
CA TYR A 108 6.96 -13.52 9.80
C TYR A 108 7.40 -12.14 9.28
N TYR A 109 8.69 -11.95 9.01
CA TYR A 109 9.22 -10.67 8.53
C TYR A 109 8.72 -10.32 7.14
N ALA A 110 8.54 -11.30 6.26
CA ALA A 110 7.99 -11.05 4.92
C ALA A 110 6.51 -10.64 4.96
N ARG A 111 5.69 -11.25 5.83
CA ARG A 111 4.31 -10.79 6.10
C ARG A 111 4.28 -9.40 6.72
N LEU A 112 5.18 -9.13 7.65
CA LEU A 112 5.27 -7.83 8.30
C LEU A 112 5.63 -6.73 7.29
N MET A 113 6.63 -6.97 6.44
CA MET A 113 6.96 -6.09 5.30
C MET A 113 5.73 -5.83 4.42
N MET A 114 5.04 -6.90 4.00
CA MET A 114 3.84 -6.79 3.15
C MET A 114 2.74 -5.95 3.82
N ASN A 115 2.55 -6.07 5.14
CA ASN A 115 1.59 -5.25 5.87
C ASN A 115 2.00 -3.77 5.96
N PHE A 116 3.29 -3.46 6.12
CA PHE A 116 3.77 -2.06 6.09
C PHE A 116 3.56 -1.44 4.70
N VAL A 117 3.99 -2.14 3.64
CA VAL A 117 3.78 -1.66 2.25
C VAL A 117 2.29 -1.49 1.96
N LYS A 118 1.43 -2.39 2.48
CA LYS A 118 -0.02 -2.27 2.35
C LYS A 118 -0.55 -0.99 3.01
N VAL A 119 -0.12 -0.67 4.22
CA VAL A 119 -0.49 0.57 4.90
C VAL A 119 -0.02 1.80 4.11
N GLU A 120 1.23 1.81 3.67
CA GLU A 120 1.79 2.92 2.88
C GLU A 120 0.97 3.18 1.61
N ILE A 121 0.61 2.11 0.87
CA ILE A 121 -0.25 2.18 -0.32
C ILE A 121 -1.64 2.71 0.04
N VAL A 122 -2.26 2.20 1.09
CA VAL A 122 -3.62 2.63 1.47
C VAL A 122 -3.66 4.13 1.77
N TRP A 123 -2.68 4.62 2.53
CA TRP A 123 -2.64 6.01 2.96
C TRP A 123 -2.17 6.96 1.86
N ILE A 124 -1.27 6.57 0.96
CA ILE A 124 -0.93 7.42 -0.20
C ILE A 124 -2.14 7.56 -1.14
N PHE A 125 -2.94 6.51 -1.33
CA PHE A 125 -4.17 6.60 -2.13
C PHE A 125 -5.20 7.53 -1.48
N ALA A 126 -5.39 7.44 -0.15
CA ALA A 126 -6.27 8.35 0.59
C ALA A 126 -5.79 9.81 0.53
N TYR A 127 -4.47 10.03 0.60
CA TYR A 127 -3.86 11.35 0.45
C TYR A 127 -4.07 11.91 -0.97
N ILE A 128 -3.84 11.10 -2.01
CA ILE A 128 -4.05 11.51 -3.41
C ILE A 128 -5.51 11.91 -3.62
N GLU A 129 -6.47 11.14 -3.09
CA GLU A 129 -7.89 11.52 -3.16
C GLU A 129 -8.15 12.85 -2.46
N TRP A 130 -7.70 13.01 -1.21
CA TRP A 130 -7.87 14.24 -0.44
C TRP A 130 -7.28 15.46 -1.17
N GLY A 131 -6.06 15.32 -1.69
CA GLY A 131 -5.39 16.37 -2.45
C GLY A 131 -6.12 16.70 -3.74
N THR A 132 -6.59 15.69 -4.47
CA THR A 132 -7.43 15.87 -5.67
C THR A 132 -8.70 16.65 -5.35
N ILE A 133 -9.37 16.32 -4.24
CA ILE A 133 -10.54 17.06 -3.75
C ILE A 133 -10.18 18.52 -3.46
N GLN A 134 -9.04 18.80 -2.81
CA GLN A 134 -8.64 20.18 -2.52
C GLN A 134 -8.38 20.99 -3.80
N VAL A 135 -7.73 20.39 -4.80
CA VAL A 135 -7.47 21.05 -6.09
C VAL A 135 -8.78 21.26 -6.85
N ALA A 136 -9.66 20.26 -6.90
CA ALA A 136 -10.98 20.36 -7.54
C ALA A 136 -11.86 21.46 -6.93
N LEU A 137 -11.74 21.70 -5.62
CA LEU A 137 -12.45 22.77 -4.91
C LEU A 137 -11.73 24.13 -4.96
N GLY A 138 -10.63 24.24 -5.71
CA GLY A 138 -9.85 25.47 -5.83
C GLY A 138 -9.11 25.88 -4.55
N LYS A 139 -8.92 24.94 -3.60
CA LYS A 139 -8.26 25.18 -2.31
C LYS A 139 -6.75 24.89 -2.33
N ALA A 140 -6.27 24.22 -3.37
CA ALA A 140 -4.87 23.91 -3.59
C ALA A 140 -4.53 24.03 -5.08
N SER A 141 -3.29 24.35 -5.40
CA SER A 141 -2.78 24.40 -6.79
C SER A 141 -2.33 23.03 -7.31
N GLY A 142 -2.10 22.07 -6.42
CA GLY A 142 -1.60 20.74 -6.75
C GLY A 142 -1.45 19.85 -5.51
N LEU A 143 -0.88 18.67 -5.70
CA LEU A 143 -0.42 17.80 -4.63
C LEU A 143 0.89 18.34 -4.03
N ASP A 144 1.06 18.19 -2.72
CA ASP A 144 2.33 18.48 -2.05
C ASP A 144 3.38 17.43 -2.47
N GLY A 145 4.38 17.87 -3.23
CA GLY A 145 5.48 17.04 -3.70
C GLY A 145 6.38 16.50 -2.59
N THR A 146 6.48 17.20 -1.45
CA THR A 146 7.23 16.72 -0.28
C THR A 146 6.52 15.55 0.37
N VAL A 147 5.19 15.61 0.49
CA VAL A 147 4.40 14.48 0.99
C VAL A 147 4.53 13.28 0.06
N MET A 148 4.40 13.47 -1.25
CA MET A 148 4.60 12.40 -2.24
C MET A 148 6.00 11.78 -2.14
N LEU A 149 7.04 12.60 -2.05
CA LEU A 149 8.43 12.14 -1.88
C LEU A 149 8.62 11.38 -0.57
N SER A 150 7.99 11.83 0.52
CA SER A 150 8.07 11.15 1.82
C SER A 150 7.50 9.73 1.77
N PHE A 151 6.40 9.50 1.02
CA PHE A 151 5.85 8.16 0.84
C PHE A 151 6.79 7.26 0.02
N ILE A 152 7.40 7.79 -1.04
CA ILE A 152 8.39 7.04 -1.85
C ILE A 152 9.59 6.64 -0.98
N ILE A 153 10.11 7.58 -0.18
CA ILE A 153 11.21 7.31 0.75
C ILE A 153 10.79 6.27 1.78
N ALA A 154 9.60 6.41 2.39
CA ALA A 154 9.09 5.46 3.37
C ALA A 154 8.99 4.05 2.79
N MET A 155 8.36 3.88 1.63
CA MET A 155 8.25 2.57 0.95
C MET A 155 9.62 1.97 0.62
N THR A 156 10.57 2.80 0.18
CA THR A 156 11.93 2.37 -0.13
C THR A 156 12.65 1.91 1.14
N VAL A 157 12.59 2.71 2.20
CA VAL A 157 13.21 2.40 3.50
C VAL A 157 12.61 1.15 4.12
N THR A 158 11.28 1.03 4.11
CA THR A 158 10.55 -0.17 4.55
C THR A 158 11.07 -1.41 3.84
N THR A 159 11.09 -1.40 2.50
CA THR A 159 11.54 -2.56 1.72
C THR A 159 13.00 -2.90 1.98
N LEU A 160 13.90 -1.91 1.97
CA LEU A 160 15.33 -2.12 2.22
C LEU A 160 15.60 -2.63 3.63
N TYR A 161 14.89 -2.12 4.64
CA TYR A 161 15.01 -2.57 6.02
C TYR A 161 14.67 -4.07 6.15
N PHE A 162 13.54 -4.52 5.56
CA PHE A 162 13.13 -5.92 5.65
C PHE A 162 14.02 -6.86 4.82
N ILE A 163 14.54 -6.39 3.68
CA ILE A 163 15.54 -7.14 2.90
C ILE A 163 16.82 -7.31 3.73
N TRP A 164 17.35 -6.22 4.28
CA TRP A 164 18.53 -6.28 5.15
C TRP A 164 18.30 -7.21 6.35
N ARG A 165 17.13 -7.12 6.99
CA ARG A 165 16.76 -7.99 8.11
C ARG A 165 16.70 -9.46 7.71
N SER A 166 16.26 -9.77 6.49
CA SER A 166 16.17 -11.15 5.97
C SER A 166 17.54 -11.85 5.91
N TYR A 167 18.62 -11.14 5.62
CA TYR A 167 19.98 -11.71 5.63
C TYR A 167 20.46 -12.12 7.02
N GLY A 168 19.94 -11.49 8.07
CA GLY A 168 20.32 -11.78 9.46
C GLY A 168 19.59 -12.99 10.07
N ILE A 169 18.71 -13.65 9.32
CA ILE A 169 17.89 -14.79 9.77
C ILE A 169 18.46 -16.06 9.13
N GLY A 170 19.14 -16.88 9.94
CA GLY A 170 19.93 -18.05 9.51
C GLY A 170 19.10 -19.30 9.24
#